data_AF-A0A968VNS6-F1
#
_entry.id   AF-A0A968VNS6-F1
#
_cell.length_a   1.000
_cell.length_b   1.000
_cell.length_c   1.000
_cell.angle_alpha   90.00
_cell.angle_beta   90.00
_cell.angle_gamma   90.00
#
_symmetry.space_group_name_H-M   'P 1'
#
loop_
_entity.id
_entity.type
_entity.pdbx_description
1 polymer ?
#
loop_
_entity_poly.entity_id
_entity_poly.type
_entity_poly.pdbx_seq_one_letter_code
_entity_poly.pdbx_strand_id
1 'polypeptide(L)' 'MPAPLRITLTEPEARTLSELRQASTVPYRTRDRAHMLQLNAQGLNVPAIATIFQCHQ' A
#
# COMPACT_ATOMS: atom_id res chain seq x y z
N MET A 1 -18.50 -12.56 -8.06
CA MET A 1 -17.32 -12.18 -7.26
C MET A 1 -17.63 -10.89 -6.52
N PRO A 2 -17.32 -10.77 -5.21
CA PRO A 2 -17.54 -9.52 -4.49
C PRO A 2 -16.69 -8.39 -5.10
N ALA A 3 -17.17 -7.16 -5.00
CA ALA A 3 -16.41 -6.00 -5.47
C ALA A 3 -15.05 -5.94 -4.73
N PRO A 4 -13.94 -5.68 -5.43
CA PRO A 4 -12.63 -5.60 -4.79
C PRO A 4 -12.65 -4.46 -3.76
N LEU A 5 -12.31 -4.79 -2.51
CA LEU A 5 -12.17 -3.80 -1.44
C LEU A 5 -11.05 -2.81 -1.83
N ARG A 6 -11.42 -1.53 -1.88
CA ARG A 6 -10.51 -0.41 -2.11
C ARG A 6 -10.53 0.48 -0.90
N ILE A 7 -9.36 0.86 -0.42
CA ILE A 7 -9.24 1.89 0.59
C ILE A 7 -9.30 3.27 -0.08
N THR A 8 -9.96 4.21 0.58
CA THR A 8 -9.90 5.62 0.22
C THR A 8 -8.94 6.30 1.18
N LEU A 9 -7.95 7.02 0.66
CA LEU A 9 -7.03 7.80 1.47
C LEU A 9 -7.43 9.28 1.37
N THR A 10 -7.45 9.94 2.52
CA THR A 10 -7.43 11.40 2.58
C THR A 10 -6.05 11.91 2.17
N GLU A 11 -5.96 13.19 1.79
CA GLU A 11 -4.70 13.85 1.48
C GLU A 11 -3.61 13.70 2.58
N PRO A 12 -3.90 13.93 3.88
CA PRO A 12 -2.90 13.73 4.93
C PRO A 12 -2.46 12.26 5.08
N GLU A 13 -3.36 11.29 4.90
CA GLU A 13 -3.00 9.87 4.94
C GLU A 13 -2.11 9.50 3.76
N ALA A 14 -2.45 9.94 2.55
CA ALA A 14 -1.66 9.69 1.34
C ALA A 14 -0.24 10.27 1.46
N ARG A 15 -0.13 11.50 2.01
CA ARG A 15 1.14 12.14 2.33
C ARG A 15 1.94 11.34 3.36
N THR A 16 1.31 10.94 4.46
CA THR A 16 1.96 10.15 5.52
C THR A 16 2.52 8.84 4.97
N LEU A 17 1.76 8.12 4.13
CA LEU A 17 2.24 6.89 3.50
C LEU A 17 3.42 7.12 2.55
N SER A 18 3.45 8.27 1.85
CA SER A 18 4.57 8.66 0.98
C SER A 18 5.84 8.94 1.78
N GLU A 19 5.70 9.64 2.91
CA GLU A 19 6.80 9.92 3.84
C GLU A 19 7.33 8.63 4.47
N LEU A 20 6.44 7.75 4.93
CA LEU A 20 6.80 6.44 5.49
C LEU A 20 7.58 5.58 4.49
N ARG A 21 7.20 5.58 3.21
CA ARG A 21 7.90 4.82 2.17
C ARG A 21 9.36 5.27 1.99
N GLN A 22 9.62 6.57 2.15
CA GLN A 22 10.94 7.20 1.95
C GLN A 22 11.79 7.23 3.22
N ALA A 23 11.18 7.11 4.40
CA ALA A 23 11.88 7.16 5.68
C ALA A 23 12.85 5.99 5.85
N SER A 24 14.14 6.30 6.00
CA SER A 24 15.21 5.31 6.26
C SER A 24 15.21 4.79 7.69
N THR A 25 14.55 5.50 8.61
CA THR A 25 14.45 5.16 10.04
C THR A 25 13.35 4.14 10.34
N VAL A 26 12.55 3.79 9.34
CA VAL A 26 11.40 2.89 9.48
C VAL A 26 11.75 1.50 8.92
N PRO A 27 11.34 0.39 9.59
CA PRO A 27 11.59 -0.96 9.09
C PRO A 27 11.08 -1.18 7.66
N TYR A 28 11.85 -1.94 6.87
CA TYR A 28 11.54 -2.26 5.48
C TYR A 28 10.09 -2.74 5.26
N ARG A 29 9.61 -3.65 6.12
CA ARG A 29 8.21 -4.16 6.02
C ARG A 29 7.16 -3.06 6.17
N THR A 30 7.39 -2.07 7.02
CA THR A 30 6.44 -0.96 7.20
C THR A 30 6.43 -0.05 5.99
N ARG A 31 7.60 0.19 5.38
CA ARG A 31 7.74 0.95 4.12
C ARG A 31 7.01 0.25 2.96
N ASP A 32 7.17 -1.07 2.85
CA ASP A 32 6.47 -1.88 1.85
C ASP A 32 4.96 -1.86 2.05
N ARG A 33 4.49 -2.01 3.31
CA ARG A 33 3.06 -1.92 3.61
C ARG A 33 2.49 -0.53 3.30
N ALA A 34 3.24 0.54 3.56
CA ALA A 34 2.82 1.88 3.18
C ALA A 34 2.63 2.00 1.66
N HIS A 35 3.55 1.41 0.89
CA HIS A 35 3.46 1.37 -0.57
C HIS A 35 2.29 0.49 -1.05
N MET A 36 2.05 -0.68 -0.45
CA MET A 36 0.89 -1.54 -0.75
C MET A 36 -0.45 -0.80 -0.55
N LEU A 37 -0.59 -0.03 0.52
CA LEU A 37 -1.79 0.76 0.80
C LEU A 37 -2.00 1.86 -0.26
N GLN A 38 -0.93 2.56 -0.65
CA GLN A 38 -1.00 3.56 -1.73
C GLN A 38 -1.46 2.93 -3.05
N LEU A 39 -0.93 1.75 -3.41
CA LEU A 39 -1.32 1.04 -4.63
C LEU A 39 -2.79 0.59 -4.59
N ASN A 40 -3.29 0.17 -3.42
CA ASN A 40 -4.70 -0.19 -3.27
C ASN A 40 -5.62 1.03 -3.46
N ALA A 41 -5.24 2.18 -2.89
CA ALA A 41 -5.96 3.43 -3.07
C ALA A 41 -5.94 3.94 -4.53
N GLN A 42 -4.87 3.66 -5.27
CA GLN A 42 -4.75 3.93 -6.71
C GLN A 42 -5.57 2.96 -7.58
N GLY A 43 -6.20 1.96 -6.98
CA GLY A 43 -7.14 1.06 -7.66
C GLY A 43 -6.59 -0.33 -7.98
N LEU A 44 -5.33 -0.64 -7.59
CA LEU A 44 -4.81 -1.99 -7.71
C LEU A 44 -5.48 -2.93 -6.71
N ASN A 45 -5.86 -4.12 -7.18
CA ASN A 45 -6.46 -5.12 -6.32
C ASN A 45 -5.40 -5.87 -5.51
N VAL A 46 -5.84 -6.53 -4.43
CA VAL A 46 -4.95 -7.26 -3.51
C VAL A 46 -4.11 -8.33 -4.24
N PRO A 47 -4.63 -9.14 -5.19
CA PRO A 47 -3.82 -10.11 -5.92
C PRO A 47 -2.69 -9.49 -6.76
N ALA A 48 -2.95 -8.36 -7.43
CA ALA A 48 -1.93 -7.65 -8.20
C ALA A 48 -0.83 -7.10 -7.28
N ILE A 49 -1.22 -6.51 -6.15
CA ILE A 49 -0.28 -6.03 -5.14
C ILE A 49 0.54 -7.20 -4.57
N ALA A 50 -0.10 -8.32 -4.24
CA ALA A 50 0.59 -9.51 -3.74
C ALA A 50 1.64 -10.04 -4.72
N THR A 51 1.37 -9.94 -6.03
CA THR A 51 2.32 -10.31 -7.09
C THR A 51 3.52 -9.35 -7.13
N ILE A 52 3.28 -8.04 -7.02
CA ILE A 52 4.35 -7.01 -7.00
C ILE A 52 5.33 -7.24 -5.84
N PHE A 53 4.82 -7.57 -4.66
CA PHE A 53 5.63 -7.74 -3.46
C PHE A 53 5.99 -9.19 -3.14
N GLN A 54 5.62 -10.14 -4.00
CA GLN A 54 5.82 -11.59 -3.80
C GLN A 54 5.32 -12.08 -2.43
N CYS A 55 4.27 -11.45 -1.90
CA CYS A 55 3.65 -11.84 -0.64
C CYS A 55 2.41 -12.69 -0.94
N HIS A 56 2.67 -13.95 -1.27
CA HIS A 56 1.67 -14.99 -1.40
C HIS A 56 1.43 -15.57 0.00
N GLN A 57 0.29 -15.27 0.62
CA GLN A 57 -0.20 -16.05 1.75
C GLN A 57 -1.09 -17.17 1.24
#